data_AF-A0A6P7SJF9-F1
#
_entry.id   AF-A0A6P7SJF9-F1
#
_cell.length_a   1.000
_cell.length_b   1.000
_cell.length_c   1.000
_cell.angle_alpha   90.00
_cell.angle_beta   90.00
_cell.angle_gamma   90.00
#
_symmetry.space_group_name_H-M   'P 1'
#
loop_
_entity.id
_entity.type
_entity.pdbx_description
1 polymer ?
#
loop_
_entity_poly.entity_id
_entity_poly.type
_entity_poly.pdbx_seq_one_letter_code
_entity_poly.pdbx_strand_id
1 'polypeptide(L)'
;MPLKGRRYNTVAEIQSASKNVLDSLYGKQLPRRIPKAHYFEEDDVKNVNYLVSINQITLTGALQCPKDFNQKTTECLADYTIQLNNVENNDHKLLTGIDVEAIRAFCSSYQRGMNCIEDFKSKCSRKEKPRILINLSQNQKELNKLCDDDRLYEKYARCQTCFNRHRDHTENCFSKITKKTVNIFTKLKYPSDAVFCSNVKRVHNCIENTITDKCGKDAGKLVEYLLTPMIMKSAQCVLKDPVTTTSTPTTTRSTTHVRIIVPADRREETHITNGYGVTLLPPRLFYLTFFAVSFYYLMTFLSSGTLKWT
;
A
#
# COMPACT_ATOMS: atom_id res chain seq x y z
N MET A 1 22.46 29.20 30.23
CA MET A 1 23.88 29.05 30.60
C MET A 1 24.66 28.65 29.36
N PRO A 2 25.63 29.46 28.88
CA PRO A 2 26.41 29.12 27.68
C PRO A 2 27.53 28.14 28.05
N LEU A 3 27.62 27.01 27.34
CA LEU A 3 28.70 26.04 27.48
C LEU A 3 29.96 26.59 26.82
N LYS A 4 30.97 26.95 27.64
CA LYS A 4 32.33 27.27 27.19
C LYS A 4 32.89 26.11 26.36
N GLY A 5 33.31 26.39 25.13
CA GLY A 5 33.96 25.43 24.25
C GLY A 5 35.29 24.94 24.85
N ARG A 6 35.34 23.67 25.26
CA ARG A 6 36.56 23.01 25.73
C ARG A 6 37.25 22.42 24.49
N ARG A 7 38.50 22.83 24.23
CA ARG A 7 39.35 22.20 23.20
C ARG A 7 39.91 20.90 23.76
N TYR A 8 39.82 19.83 22.99
CA TYR A 8 40.44 18.54 23.29
C TYR A 8 41.69 18.42 22.43
N ASN A 9 42.83 18.17 23.06
CA ASN A 9 44.13 18.21 22.39
C ASN A 9 44.66 16.81 22.08
N THR A 10 43.96 15.76 22.50
CA THR A 10 44.35 14.38 22.23
C THR A 10 43.15 13.50 21.86
N VAL A 11 43.42 12.46 21.06
CA VAL A 11 42.42 11.47 20.64
C VAL A 11 41.80 10.76 21.86
N ALA A 12 42.56 10.56 22.93
CA ALA A 12 42.08 9.95 24.17
C ALA A 12 41.01 10.80 24.88
N GLU A 13 41.14 12.13 24.85
CA GLU A 13 40.16 13.06 25.44
C GLU A 13 38.84 13.09 24.65
N ILE A 14 38.94 13.04 23.32
CA ILE A 14 37.77 12.99 22.44
C ILE A 14 37.02 11.67 22.62
N GLN A 15 37.74 10.55 22.73
CA GLN A 15 37.14 9.24 22.98
C GLN A 15 36.50 9.15 24.37
N SER A 16 37.11 9.74 25.39
CA SER A 16 36.53 9.82 26.74
C SER A 16 35.25 10.68 26.77
N ALA A 17 35.25 11.84 26.11
CA ALA A 17 34.07 12.70 26.00
C ALA A 17 32.94 12.02 25.23
N SER A 18 33.26 11.30 24.15
CA SER A 18 32.28 10.58 23.33
C SER A 18 31.65 9.42 24.10
N LYS A 19 32.45 8.70 24.90
CA LYS A 19 31.97 7.61 25.77
C LYS A 19 31.02 8.12 26.86
N ASN A 20 31.33 9.27 27.47
CA ASN A 20 30.46 9.87 28.50
C ASN A 20 29.12 10.37 27.93
N VAL A 21 29.09 10.83 26.68
CA VAL A 21 27.85 11.22 25.99
C VAL A 21 27.01 9.99 25.63
N LEU A 22 27.66 8.92 25.14
CA LEU A 22 26.99 7.64 24.83
C LEU A 22 26.43 6.95 26.07
N ASP A 23 27.18 6.93 27.19
CA ASP A 23 26.72 6.37 28.47
C ASP A 23 25.59 7.20 29.13
N SER A 24 25.46 8.49 28.76
CA SER A 24 24.37 9.37 29.19
C SER A 24 23.12 9.24 28.33
N LEU A 25 23.26 8.86 27.05
CA LEU A 25 22.15 8.74 26.10
C LEU A 25 21.55 7.32 26.09
N TYR A 26 22.37 6.31 26.38
CA TYR A 26 21.96 4.92 26.38
C TYR A 26 22.37 4.32 27.72
N GLY A 27 21.40 4.23 28.64
CA GLY A 27 21.58 3.63 29.95
C GLY A 27 22.36 2.31 29.86
N LYS A 28 23.35 2.17 30.73
CA LYS A 28 24.34 1.08 30.76
C LYS A 28 23.73 -0.31 30.55
N GLN A 29 23.77 -0.81 29.33
CA GLN A 29 24.01 -2.23 28.99
C GLN A 29 23.93 -2.42 27.47
N LEU A 30 25.09 -2.55 26.82
CA LEU A 30 25.20 -3.22 25.53
C LEU A 30 26.41 -4.19 25.57
N PRO A 31 26.28 -5.40 24.99
CA PRO A 31 27.20 -6.50 25.21
C PRO A 31 28.49 -6.38 24.39
N ARG A 32 29.56 -6.93 24.97
CA ARG A 32 30.90 -7.08 24.39
C ARG A 32 30.86 -8.01 23.17
N ARG A 33 31.15 -7.48 21.98
CA ARG A 33 32.11 -8.03 20.98
C ARG A 33 32.05 -7.20 19.70
N ILE A 34 33.14 -6.50 19.39
CA ILE A 34 33.42 -5.91 18.08
C ILE A 34 34.56 -6.74 17.47
N PRO A 35 34.45 -7.24 16.23
CA PRO A 35 35.57 -7.88 15.56
C PRO A 35 36.58 -6.83 15.07
N LYS A 36 37.87 -7.17 15.23
CA LYS A 36 39.03 -6.38 14.83
C LYS A 36 39.04 -6.15 13.30
N ALA A 37 39.18 -4.90 12.88
CA ALA A 37 39.52 -4.53 11.51
C ALA A 37 41.03 -4.21 11.42
N HIS A 38 41.61 -4.63 10.31
CA HIS A 38 43.02 -4.63 9.97
C HIS A 38 43.63 -3.22 9.79
N TYR A 39 44.94 -3.16 10.05
CA TYR A 39 45.89 -2.09 9.81
C TYR A 39 45.88 -1.57 8.35
N PHE A 40 46.05 -0.26 8.18
CA PHE A 40 46.75 0.33 7.04
C PHE A 40 47.69 1.42 7.58
N GLU A 41 48.93 1.38 7.11
CA GLU A 41 50.08 2.21 7.49
C GLU A 41 49.91 3.67 7.07
N GLU A 42 50.46 4.55 7.91
CA GLU A 42 50.77 5.95 7.63
C GLU A 42 51.96 6.04 6.66
N ASP A 43 51.92 7.00 5.74
CA ASP A 43 53.12 7.75 5.38
C ASP A 43 52.79 9.19 4.97
N ASP A 44 53.54 10.08 5.62
CA ASP A 44 53.93 11.46 5.31
C ASP A 44 52.93 12.64 5.30
N VAL A 45 52.98 13.33 6.45
CA VAL A 45 52.69 14.75 6.67
C VAL A 45 53.84 15.62 6.16
N LYS A 46 53.59 16.54 5.22
CA LYS A 46 54.35 17.80 5.10
C LYS A 46 53.44 19.01 4.83
N ASN A 47 53.39 19.87 5.85
CA ASN A 47 53.27 21.34 5.86
C ASN A 47 52.04 22.03 5.26
N VAL A 48 51.11 22.34 6.17
CA VAL A 48 50.58 23.67 6.55
C VAL A 48 51.03 24.86 5.68
N ASN A 49 50.10 25.37 4.88
CA ASN A 49 49.78 26.81 4.76
C ASN A 49 48.53 26.98 3.87
N TYR A 50 47.34 27.01 4.47
CA TYR A 50 46.16 27.55 3.80
C TYR A 50 45.27 28.25 4.83
N LEU A 51 45.55 29.53 5.04
CA LEU A 51 44.56 30.49 5.47
C LEU A 51 44.59 31.66 4.48
N VAL A 52 43.39 32.10 4.13
CA VAL A 52 43.06 33.32 3.37
C VAL A 52 43.18 33.19 1.84
N SER A 53 42.13 32.61 1.27
CA SER A 53 41.57 33.09 0.00
C SER A 53 40.05 33.08 0.14
N ILE A 54 39.54 34.13 0.77
CA ILE A 54 38.18 34.62 0.54
C ILE A 54 38.15 35.09 -0.92
N ASN A 55 37.07 34.76 -1.64
CA ASN A 55 36.78 35.01 -3.05
C ASN A 55 37.17 33.89 -4.02
N GLN A 56 36.31 32.87 -4.08
CA GLN A 56 35.61 32.58 -5.33
C GLN A 56 34.32 31.82 -5.01
N ILE A 57 33.21 32.54 -5.14
CA ILE A 57 31.90 31.98 -5.37
C ILE A 57 31.99 31.28 -6.73
N THR A 58 32.38 30.01 -6.74
CA THR A 58 32.21 29.13 -7.90
C THR A 58 30.79 28.60 -7.85
N LEU A 59 29.88 29.44 -8.32
CA LEU A 59 28.53 29.10 -8.74
C LEU A 59 28.62 28.33 -10.07
N THR A 60 29.16 27.12 -10.00
CA THR A 60 29.15 26.08 -11.05
C THR A 60 29.19 24.74 -10.30
N GLY A 61 28.26 23.80 -10.42
CA GLY A 61 27.33 23.53 -11.49
C GLY A 61 27.07 22.02 -11.44
N ALA A 62 26.42 21.59 -10.36
CA ALA A 62 25.68 20.33 -10.16
C ALA A 62 25.57 20.12 -8.65
N LEU A 63 24.37 20.25 -8.07
CA LEU A 63 24.13 19.60 -6.76
C LEU A 63 24.36 18.11 -6.98
N GLN A 64 25.57 17.64 -6.65
CA GLN A 64 25.90 16.23 -6.74
C GLN A 64 25.07 15.54 -5.66
N CYS A 65 24.13 14.73 -6.14
CA CYS A 65 23.34 13.86 -5.30
C CYS A 65 24.25 13.12 -4.31
N PRO A 66 23.89 13.10 -3.02
CA PRO A 66 24.65 12.38 -2.01
C PRO A 66 24.89 10.94 -2.47
N LYS A 67 26.10 10.40 -2.25
CA LYS A 67 26.46 9.02 -2.66
C LYS A 67 25.49 7.98 -2.08
N ASP A 68 24.87 8.32 -0.96
CA ASP A 68 23.87 7.65 -0.16
C ASP A 68 22.41 7.85 -0.63
N PHE A 69 22.17 8.23 -1.91
CA PHE A 69 20.82 8.46 -2.46
C PHE A 69 19.81 7.33 -2.16
N ASN A 70 20.23 6.08 -2.31
CA ASN A 70 19.39 4.92 -2.01
C ASN A 70 19.08 4.81 -0.52
N GLN A 71 20.07 5.03 0.34
CA GLN A 71 19.91 4.97 1.79
C GLN A 71 18.91 6.04 2.27
N LYS A 72 19.08 7.29 1.83
CA LYS A 72 18.17 8.38 2.21
C LYS A 72 16.74 8.17 1.72
N THR A 73 16.57 7.61 0.53
CA THR A 73 15.23 7.27 0.03
C THR A 73 14.60 6.16 0.87
N THR A 74 15.38 5.15 1.28
CA THR A 74 14.92 4.11 2.19
C THR A 74 14.55 4.67 3.55
N GLU A 75 15.33 5.62 4.09
CA GLU A 75 15.03 6.33 5.34
C GLU A 75 13.71 7.11 5.23
N CYS A 76 13.49 7.86 4.15
CA CYS A 76 12.21 8.55 3.90
C CYS A 76 11.00 7.61 3.92
N LEU A 77 11.16 6.36 3.48
CA LEU A 77 10.07 5.39 3.34
C LEU A 77 10.06 4.29 4.42
N ALA A 78 10.88 4.40 5.45
CA ALA A 78 10.97 3.40 6.52
C ALA A 78 9.61 3.27 7.24
N ASP A 79 9.05 4.39 7.72
CA ASP A 79 7.75 4.44 8.37
C ASP A 79 6.63 3.93 7.44
N TYR A 80 6.65 4.34 6.17
CA TYR A 80 5.69 3.86 5.17
C TYR A 80 5.72 2.34 5.03
N THR A 81 6.91 1.75 4.96
CA THR A 81 7.08 0.30 4.81
C THR A 81 6.53 -0.43 6.04
N ILE A 82 6.77 0.09 7.24
CA ILE A 82 6.23 -0.46 8.49
C ILE A 82 4.70 -0.42 8.46
N GLN A 83 4.10 0.73 8.14
CA GLN A 83 2.65 0.86 8.15
C GLN A 83 1.97 0.08 7.03
N LEU A 84 2.60 -0.03 5.85
CA LEU A 84 2.12 -0.89 4.78
C LEU A 84 2.06 -2.34 5.26
N ASN A 85 3.13 -2.85 5.88
CA ASN A 85 3.17 -4.19 6.44
C ASN A 85 2.08 -4.39 7.51
N ASN A 86 1.79 -3.38 8.34
CA ASN A 86 0.72 -3.46 9.33
C ASN A 86 -0.66 -3.62 8.67
N VAL A 87 -0.92 -2.87 7.60
CA VAL A 87 -2.19 -2.98 6.85
C VAL A 87 -2.26 -4.30 6.08
N GLU A 88 -1.17 -4.75 5.45
CA GLU A 88 -1.11 -6.01 4.70
C GLU A 88 -1.25 -7.24 5.59
N ASN A 89 -0.75 -7.21 6.83
CA ASN A 89 -0.81 -8.33 7.76
C ASN A 89 -2.00 -8.26 8.74
N ASN A 90 -2.82 -7.22 8.68
CA ASN A 90 -4.03 -7.14 9.51
C ASN A 90 -5.05 -8.21 9.09
N ASP A 91 -5.74 -8.81 10.06
CA ASP A 91 -6.82 -9.78 9.82
C ASP A 91 -7.97 -9.17 8.99
N HIS A 92 -8.15 -7.86 9.12
CA HIS A 92 -9.09 -7.06 8.37
C HIS A 92 -8.37 -6.19 7.33
N LYS A 93 -8.92 -6.11 6.13
CA LYS A 93 -8.43 -5.28 5.03
C LYS A 93 -9.35 -4.06 4.85
N LEU A 94 -8.96 -3.15 3.96
CA LEU A 94 -9.73 -1.91 3.68
C LEU A 94 -11.23 -2.17 3.48
N LEU A 95 -11.57 -3.18 2.68
CA LEU A 95 -12.94 -3.54 2.34
C LEU A 95 -13.61 -4.53 3.33
N THR A 96 -12.89 -5.00 4.34
CA THR A 96 -13.37 -5.98 5.34
C THR A 96 -13.33 -5.45 6.77
N GLY A 97 -13.26 -4.11 6.93
CA GLY A 97 -13.43 -3.42 8.20
C GLY A 97 -12.15 -3.25 9.01
N ILE A 98 -11.02 -2.98 8.36
CA ILE A 98 -9.77 -2.61 9.05
C ILE A 98 -9.99 -1.41 9.98
N ASP A 99 -9.17 -1.31 11.03
CA ASP A 99 -9.17 -0.15 11.91
C ASP A 99 -8.89 1.15 11.14
N VAL A 100 -9.75 2.16 11.29
CA VAL A 100 -9.55 3.49 10.70
C VAL A 100 -8.23 4.12 11.11
N GLU A 101 -7.74 3.86 12.32
CA GLU A 101 -6.44 4.36 12.79
C GLU A 101 -5.28 3.74 12.01
N ALA A 102 -5.41 2.47 11.59
CA ALA A 102 -4.42 1.83 10.74
C ALA A 102 -4.37 2.50 9.36
N ILE A 103 -5.52 2.87 8.79
CA ILE A 103 -5.59 3.62 7.53
C ILE A 103 -4.95 5.01 7.71
N ARG A 104 -5.29 5.72 8.79
CA ARG A 104 -4.76 7.06 9.06
C ARG A 104 -3.25 7.04 9.28
N ALA A 105 -2.73 6.09 10.07
CA ALA A 105 -1.30 5.91 10.28
C ALA A 105 -0.56 5.59 8.97
N PHE A 106 -1.13 4.69 8.17
CA PHE A 106 -0.63 4.36 6.83
C PHE A 106 -0.56 5.60 5.94
N CYS A 107 -1.66 6.34 5.77
CA CYS A 107 -1.70 7.52 4.93
C CYS A 107 -0.78 8.65 5.42
N SER A 108 -0.68 8.86 6.74
CA SER A 108 0.25 9.84 7.32
C SER A 108 1.71 9.47 7.05
N SER A 109 2.06 8.19 7.15
CA SER A 109 3.41 7.71 6.83
C SER A 109 3.72 7.82 5.33
N TYR A 110 2.74 7.54 4.47
CA TYR A 110 2.84 7.72 3.02
C TYR A 110 3.09 9.18 2.64
N GLN A 111 2.28 10.12 3.13
CA GLN A 111 2.44 11.54 2.84
C GLN A 111 3.78 12.09 3.34
N ARG A 112 4.20 11.75 4.56
CA ARG A 112 5.52 12.14 5.10
C ARG A 112 6.66 11.61 4.23
N GLY A 113 6.58 10.33 3.83
CA GLY A 113 7.58 9.72 2.96
C GLY A 113 7.63 10.38 1.58
N MET A 114 6.48 10.66 0.99
CA MET A 114 6.39 11.36 -0.31
C MET A 114 6.97 12.78 -0.25
N ASN A 115 6.65 13.55 0.79
CA ASN A 115 7.22 14.88 0.97
C ASN A 115 8.75 14.83 1.15
N CYS A 116 9.25 13.87 1.94
CA CYS A 116 10.69 13.64 2.10
C CYS A 116 11.38 13.32 0.77
N ILE A 117 10.74 12.50 -0.09
CA ILE A 117 11.24 12.17 -1.42
C ILE A 117 11.26 13.40 -2.33
N GLU A 118 10.20 14.19 -2.37
CA GLU A 118 10.14 15.40 -3.22
C GLU A 118 11.17 16.45 -2.78
N ASP A 119 11.32 16.66 -1.46
CA ASP A 119 12.38 17.50 -0.91
C ASP A 119 13.76 17.00 -1.32
N PHE A 120 13.96 15.69 -1.36
CA PHE A 120 15.22 15.09 -1.75
C PHE A 120 15.47 15.20 -3.26
N LYS A 121 14.45 14.98 -4.10
CA LYS A 121 14.51 15.16 -5.57
C LYS A 121 14.80 16.61 -5.95
N SER A 122 14.21 17.58 -5.25
CA SER A 122 14.46 19.01 -5.51
C SER A 122 15.95 19.38 -5.34
N LYS A 123 16.67 18.63 -4.50
CA LYS A 123 18.11 18.79 -4.22
C LYS A 123 18.98 17.85 -5.05
N CYS A 124 18.40 16.95 -5.84
CA CYS A 124 19.14 15.89 -6.52
C CYS A 124 18.44 15.47 -7.83
N SER A 125 19.03 15.86 -8.96
CA SER A 125 18.53 15.50 -10.31
C SER A 125 19.05 14.15 -10.82
N ARG A 126 19.29 13.15 -9.94
CA ARG A 126 19.67 11.81 -10.41
C ARG A 126 18.50 11.18 -11.15
N LYS A 127 18.78 10.68 -12.36
CA LYS A 127 17.82 9.92 -13.18
C LYS A 127 17.52 8.53 -12.60
N GLU A 128 18.38 8.03 -11.71
CA GLU A 128 18.21 6.72 -11.07
C GLU A 128 17.06 6.75 -10.07
N LYS A 129 16.06 5.87 -10.28
CA LYS A 129 14.94 5.68 -9.35
C LYS A 129 15.20 4.43 -8.50
N PRO A 130 15.42 4.57 -7.18
CA PRO A 130 15.44 3.47 -6.24
C PRO A 130 14.26 2.53 -6.47
N ARG A 131 14.49 1.21 -6.36
CA ARG A 131 13.44 0.20 -6.58
C ARG A 131 12.18 0.47 -5.76
N ILE A 132 12.34 0.98 -4.54
CA ILE A 132 11.22 1.33 -3.67
C ILE A 132 10.35 2.45 -4.28
N LEU A 133 10.96 3.44 -4.95
CA LEU A 133 10.24 4.48 -5.68
C LEU A 133 9.57 3.94 -6.94
N ILE A 134 10.14 2.93 -7.60
CA ILE A 134 9.50 2.29 -8.75
C ILE A 134 8.17 1.64 -8.31
N ASN A 135 8.20 0.84 -7.24
CA ASN A 135 6.99 0.19 -6.72
C ASN A 135 5.96 1.21 -6.22
N LEU A 136 6.40 2.23 -5.51
CA LEU A 136 5.53 3.30 -5.02
C LEU A 136 4.90 4.09 -6.18
N SER A 137 5.70 4.43 -7.20
CA SER A 137 5.23 5.19 -8.36
C SER A 137 4.17 4.44 -9.18
N GLN A 138 4.19 3.11 -9.16
CA GLN A 138 3.19 2.28 -9.84
C GLN A 138 1.82 2.31 -9.17
N ASN A 139 1.78 2.66 -7.88
CA ASN A 139 0.56 2.66 -7.05
C ASN A 139 0.22 4.05 -6.51
N GLN A 140 0.98 5.09 -6.91
CA GLN A 140 0.87 6.42 -6.35
C GLN A 140 -0.52 7.02 -6.57
N LYS A 141 -1.11 6.79 -7.76
CA LYS A 141 -2.45 7.30 -8.09
C LYS A 141 -3.52 6.65 -7.20
N GLU A 142 -3.40 5.35 -6.97
CA GLU A 142 -4.29 4.59 -6.13
C GLU A 142 -4.21 5.04 -4.67
N LEU A 143 -2.99 5.27 -4.18
CA LEU A 143 -2.74 5.72 -2.81
C LEU A 143 -3.19 7.16 -2.57
N ASN A 144 -2.94 8.06 -3.50
CA ASN A 144 -3.42 9.44 -3.42
C ASN A 144 -4.95 9.47 -3.28
N LYS A 145 -5.67 8.65 -4.04
CA LYS A 145 -7.13 8.58 -3.93
C LYS A 145 -7.62 8.16 -2.53
N LEU A 146 -6.87 7.31 -1.83
CA LEU A 146 -7.19 6.90 -0.46
C LEU A 146 -6.79 7.98 0.56
N CYS A 147 -5.61 8.56 0.40
CA CYS A 147 -4.96 9.36 1.43
C CYS A 147 -5.16 10.88 1.32
N ASP A 148 -5.71 11.39 0.21
CA ASP A 148 -5.90 12.83 -0.01
C ASP A 148 -7.21 13.38 0.58
N ASP A 149 -8.19 12.53 0.90
CA ASP A 149 -9.47 12.96 1.50
C ASP A 149 -9.49 12.70 3.01
N ASP A 150 -9.18 13.73 3.82
CA ASP A 150 -9.25 13.65 5.29
C ASP A 150 -10.65 13.28 5.81
N ARG A 151 -11.71 13.62 5.07
CA ARG A 151 -13.09 13.29 5.44
C ARG A 151 -13.40 11.82 5.23
N LEU A 152 -12.56 11.09 4.48
CA LEU A 152 -12.71 9.66 4.28
C LEU A 152 -12.66 8.91 5.62
N TYR A 153 -11.73 9.29 6.51
CA TYR A 153 -11.53 8.59 7.78
C TYR A 153 -12.78 8.67 8.66
N GLU A 154 -13.39 9.85 8.80
CA GLU A 154 -14.60 10.03 9.60
C GLU A 154 -15.79 9.26 9.02
N LYS A 155 -15.96 9.30 7.69
CA LYS A 155 -17.04 8.55 7.02
C LYS A 155 -16.83 7.05 7.18
N TYR A 156 -15.60 6.58 7.02
CA TYR A 156 -15.26 5.17 7.16
C TYR A 156 -15.45 4.69 8.59
N ALA A 157 -15.00 5.44 9.60
CA ALA A 157 -15.16 5.10 11.01
C ALA A 157 -16.64 4.84 11.38
N ARG A 158 -17.57 5.63 10.83
CA ARG A 158 -19.02 5.44 11.04
C ARG A 158 -19.57 4.13 10.43
N CYS A 159 -18.93 3.64 9.37
CA CYS A 159 -19.38 2.44 8.65
C CYS A 159 -18.53 1.19 8.97
N GLN A 160 -17.38 1.34 9.63
CA GLN A 160 -16.36 0.29 9.82
C GLN A 160 -16.94 -1.00 10.40
N THR A 161 -17.75 -0.90 11.46
CA THR A 161 -18.39 -2.07 12.09
C THR A 161 -19.28 -2.83 11.11
N CYS A 162 -19.95 -2.14 10.20
CA CYS A 162 -20.80 -2.78 9.20
C CYS A 162 -19.99 -3.48 8.11
N PHE A 163 -18.90 -2.86 7.62
CA PHE A 163 -17.94 -3.51 6.72
C PHE A 163 -17.39 -4.80 7.33
N ASN A 164 -17.01 -4.74 8.61
CA ASN A 164 -16.52 -5.93 9.32
C ASN A 164 -17.59 -7.02 9.41
N ARG A 165 -18.82 -6.67 9.81
CA ARG A 165 -19.95 -7.62 9.91
C ARG A 165 -20.25 -8.33 8.58
N HIS A 166 -20.03 -7.64 7.45
CA HIS A 166 -20.30 -8.18 6.11
C HIS A 166 -19.04 -8.56 5.33
N ARG A 167 -17.90 -8.75 6.02
CA ARG A 167 -16.61 -9.09 5.40
C ARG A 167 -16.70 -10.27 4.42
N ASP A 168 -17.42 -11.34 4.80
CA ASP A 168 -17.50 -12.56 4.00
C ASP A 168 -18.18 -12.30 2.64
N HIS A 169 -19.14 -11.37 2.60
CA HIS A 169 -19.82 -11.01 1.35
C HIS A 169 -18.88 -10.24 0.43
N THR A 170 -18.10 -9.33 1.00
CA THR A 170 -17.09 -8.56 0.27
C THR A 170 -15.98 -9.45 -0.28
N GLU A 171 -15.47 -10.37 0.55
CA GLU A 171 -14.49 -11.36 0.12
C GLU A 171 -15.03 -12.29 -0.96
N ASN A 172 -16.30 -12.70 -0.85
CA ASN A 172 -16.96 -13.51 -1.87
C ASN A 172 -17.07 -12.78 -3.21
N CYS A 173 -17.47 -11.50 -3.21
CA CYS A 173 -17.49 -10.66 -4.41
C CYS A 173 -16.09 -10.57 -5.05
N PHE A 174 -15.08 -10.27 -4.25
CA PHE A 174 -13.71 -10.12 -4.73
C PHE A 174 -13.14 -11.42 -5.28
N SER A 175 -13.26 -12.51 -4.51
CA SER A 175 -12.70 -13.82 -4.86
C SER A 175 -13.39 -14.49 -6.04
N LYS A 176 -14.72 -14.37 -6.19
CA LYS A 176 -15.45 -14.93 -7.34
C LYS A 176 -14.96 -14.37 -8.68
N ILE A 177 -14.60 -13.09 -8.72
CA ILE A 177 -14.23 -12.41 -9.97
C ILE A 177 -12.72 -12.43 -10.19
N THR A 178 -11.93 -12.21 -9.15
CA THR A 178 -10.46 -12.12 -9.26
C THR A 178 -9.76 -13.45 -9.05
N LYS A 179 -10.44 -14.45 -8.47
CA LYS A 179 -9.87 -15.72 -7.97
C LYS A 179 -8.76 -15.51 -6.95
N LYS A 180 -8.79 -14.40 -6.21
CA LYS A 180 -7.80 -14.04 -5.20
C LYS A 180 -8.48 -13.60 -3.90
N THR A 181 -7.71 -13.66 -2.83
CA THR A 181 -8.09 -13.04 -1.56
C THR A 181 -7.93 -11.53 -1.64
N VAL A 182 -8.70 -10.84 -0.81
CA VAL A 182 -8.67 -9.38 -0.66
C VAL A 182 -7.32 -9.00 -0.05
N ASN A 183 -6.48 -8.29 -0.79
CA ASN A 183 -5.23 -7.72 -0.27
C ASN A 183 -4.94 -6.37 -0.93
N ILE A 184 -4.13 -5.53 -0.28
CA ILE A 184 -3.61 -4.30 -0.88
C ILE A 184 -2.68 -4.66 -2.05
N PHE A 185 -2.71 -3.83 -3.11
CA PHE A 185 -1.88 -4.01 -4.31
C PHE A 185 -1.94 -5.42 -4.93
N THR A 186 -3.12 -6.01 -4.93
CA THR A 186 -3.38 -7.27 -5.62
C THR A 186 -3.10 -7.10 -7.11
N LYS A 187 -2.09 -7.84 -7.60
CA LYS A 187 -1.77 -7.93 -9.03
C LYS A 187 -2.76 -8.85 -9.73
N LEU A 188 -3.55 -8.33 -10.65
CA LEU A 188 -4.43 -9.13 -11.51
C LEU A 188 -3.79 -9.32 -12.89
N LYS A 189 -3.86 -10.54 -13.42
CA LYS A 189 -3.35 -10.88 -14.75
C LYS A 189 -4.54 -11.08 -15.68
N TYR A 190 -4.68 -10.19 -16.66
CA TYR A 190 -5.70 -10.27 -17.71
C TYR A 190 -5.07 -10.04 -19.08
N PRO A 191 -5.69 -10.55 -20.15
CA PRO A 191 -5.13 -10.48 -21.50
C PRO A 191 -5.12 -9.06 -22.10
N SER A 192 -5.95 -8.15 -21.59
CA SER A 192 -6.00 -6.75 -22.05
C SER A 192 -6.49 -5.82 -20.95
N ASP A 193 -6.19 -4.52 -21.09
CA ASP A 193 -6.65 -3.48 -20.17
C ASP A 193 -8.19 -3.36 -20.15
N ALA A 194 -8.85 -3.61 -21.30
CA ALA A 194 -10.31 -3.63 -21.38
C ALA A 194 -10.92 -4.75 -20.52
N VAL A 195 -10.35 -5.96 -20.59
CA VAL A 195 -10.79 -7.10 -19.77
C VAL A 195 -10.46 -6.85 -18.30
N PHE A 196 -9.28 -6.28 -18.01
CA PHE A 196 -8.91 -5.86 -16.66
C PHE A 196 -9.95 -4.89 -16.08
N CYS A 197 -10.22 -3.77 -16.75
CA CYS A 197 -11.14 -2.76 -16.24
C CYS A 197 -12.59 -3.25 -16.15
N SER A 198 -13.04 -4.10 -17.08
CA SER A 198 -14.35 -4.75 -16.97
C SER A 198 -14.47 -5.61 -15.72
N ASN A 199 -13.44 -6.41 -15.39
CA ASN A 199 -13.45 -7.20 -14.16
C ASN A 199 -13.33 -6.34 -12.90
N VAL A 200 -12.52 -5.29 -12.91
CA VAL A 200 -12.45 -4.34 -11.79
C VAL A 200 -13.81 -3.67 -11.55
N LYS A 201 -14.51 -3.22 -12.61
CA LYS A 201 -15.88 -2.69 -12.51
C LYS A 201 -16.86 -3.72 -11.94
N ARG A 202 -16.77 -4.98 -12.37
CA ARG A 202 -17.62 -6.07 -11.81
C ARG A 202 -17.38 -6.26 -10.31
N VAL A 203 -16.11 -6.23 -9.87
CA VAL A 203 -15.76 -6.31 -8.43
C VAL A 203 -16.34 -5.12 -7.69
N HIS A 204 -16.11 -3.91 -8.21
CA HIS A 204 -16.63 -2.67 -7.64
C HIS A 204 -18.14 -2.73 -7.45
N ASN A 205 -18.89 -3.02 -8.51
CA ASN A 205 -20.35 -3.04 -8.47
C ASN A 205 -20.89 -4.14 -7.54
N CYS A 206 -20.27 -5.32 -7.51
CA CYS A 206 -20.67 -6.38 -6.58
C CYS A 206 -20.56 -5.91 -5.13
N ILE A 207 -19.41 -5.32 -4.77
CA ILE A 207 -19.13 -4.87 -3.41
C ILE A 207 -19.96 -3.64 -3.06
N GLU A 208 -20.05 -2.64 -3.96
CA GLU A 208 -20.85 -1.42 -3.76
C GLU A 208 -22.32 -1.75 -3.56
N ASN A 209 -22.92 -2.60 -4.38
CA ASN A 209 -24.32 -2.99 -4.21
C ASN A 209 -24.53 -3.73 -2.89
N THR A 210 -23.66 -4.72 -2.60
CA THR A 210 -23.73 -5.48 -1.35
C THR A 210 -23.64 -4.58 -0.12
N ILE A 211 -22.67 -3.67 -0.09
CA ILE A 211 -22.47 -2.75 1.03
C ILE A 211 -23.58 -1.69 1.08
N THR A 212 -24.08 -1.23 -0.05
CA THR A 212 -25.23 -0.31 -0.10
C THR A 212 -26.46 -0.95 0.52
N ASP A 213 -26.75 -2.20 0.16
CA ASP A 213 -27.92 -2.93 0.64
C ASP A 213 -27.82 -3.27 2.14
N LYS A 214 -26.61 -3.56 2.64
CA LYS A 214 -26.38 -3.98 4.03
C LYS A 214 -26.06 -2.84 5.01
N CYS A 215 -25.31 -1.85 4.54
CA CYS A 215 -24.73 -0.78 5.35
C CYS A 215 -25.23 0.62 4.97
N GLY A 216 -26.04 0.73 3.92
CA GLY A 216 -26.61 1.99 3.44
C GLY A 216 -25.76 2.67 2.36
N LYS A 217 -26.40 3.62 1.66
CA LYS A 217 -25.83 4.31 0.48
C LYS A 217 -24.51 5.02 0.76
N ASP A 218 -24.33 5.59 1.95
CA ASP A 218 -23.09 6.30 2.27
C ASP A 218 -21.92 5.35 2.45
N ALA A 219 -22.13 4.15 2.99
CA ALA A 219 -21.12 3.10 3.04
C ALA A 219 -20.77 2.60 1.63
N GLY A 220 -21.76 2.44 0.76
CA GLY A 220 -21.56 2.06 -0.65
C GLY A 220 -20.61 3.00 -1.40
N LYS A 221 -20.80 4.31 -1.23
CA LYS A 221 -19.93 5.33 -1.85
C LYS A 221 -18.46 5.23 -1.43
N LEU A 222 -18.15 4.64 -0.28
CA LEU A 222 -16.77 4.46 0.20
C LEU A 222 -16.04 3.34 -0.54
N VAL A 223 -16.77 2.39 -1.15
CA VAL A 223 -16.18 1.23 -1.81
C VAL A 223 -15.20 1.64 -2.90
N GLU A 224 -15.49 2.69 -3.67
CA GLU A 224 -14.58 3.18 -4.71
C GLU A 224 -13.21 3.59 -4.14
N TYR A 225 -13.19 4.33 -3.03
CA TYR A 225 -11.98 4.83 -2.39
C TYR A 225 -11.18 3.69 -1.76
N LEU A 226 -11.88 2.72 -1.15
CA LEU A 226 -11.27 1.59 -0.48
C LEU A 226 -10.76 0.52 -1.45
N LEU A 227 -11.48 0.27 -2.55
CA LEU A 227 -11.15 -0.76 -3.54
C LEU A 227 -9.98 -0.36 -4.45
N THR A 228 -9.89 0.92 -4.82
CA THR A 228 -8.84 1.43 -5.72
C THR A 228 -7.41 1.01 -5.28
N PRO A 229 -6.97 1.24 -4.02
CA PRO A 229 -5.66 0.79 -3.55
C PRO A 229 -5.51 -0.73 -3.41
N MET A 230 -6.60 -1.50 -3.47
CA MET A 230 -6.53 -2.96 -3.39
C MET A 230 -6.11 -3.63 -4.68
N ILE A 231 -6.38 -3.02 -5.83
CA ILE A 231 -6.06 -3.59 -7.14
C ILE A 231 -5.06 -2.68 -7.84
N MET A 232 -3.85 -3.19 -8.10
CA MET A 232 -2.84 -2.41 -8.81
C MET A 232 -3.34 -1.98 -10.19
N LYS A 233 -3.05 -0.73 -10.56
CA LYS A 233 -3.48 -0.09 -11.81
C LYS A 233 -4.98 0.16 -11.91
N SER A 234 -5.78 -0.10 -10.87
CA SER A 234 -7.23 0.10 -10.96
C SER A 234 -7.62 1.56 -11.07
N ALA A 235 -6.76 2.50 -10.67
CA ALA A 235 -7.00 3.93 -10.84
C ALA A 235 -7.13 4.36 -12.32
N GLN A 236 -6.63 3.55 -13.26
CA GLN A 236 -6.79 3.80 -14.70
C GLN A 236 -8.20 3.43 -15.19
N CYS A 237 -8.95 2.65 -14.40
CA CYS A 237 -10.31 2.27 -14.72
C CYS A 237 -11.27 3.32 -14.16
N VAL A 238 -12.09 3.91 -15.03
CA VAL A 238 -13.18 4.79 -14.62
C VAL A 238 -14.25 3.94 -13.95
N LEU A 239 -14.26 3.87 -12.61
CA LEU A 239 -15.13 2.96 -11.83
C LEU A 239 -16.57 3.42 -11.73
N LYS A 240 -16.79 4.74 -11.80
CA LYS A 240 -18.12 5.33 -11.99
C LYS A 240 -18.26 5.72 -13.44
N ASP A 241 -19.33 5.27 -14.09
CA ASP A 241 -19.69 5.86 -15.38
C ASP A 241 -19.85 7.38 -15.17
N PRO A 242 -19.38 8.22 -16.12
CA PRO A 242 -19.59 9.65 -16.02
C PRO A 242 -21.08 9.84 -15.84
N VAL A 243 -21.48 10.33 -14.66
CA VAL A 243 -22.83 10.83 -14.46
C VAL A 243 -22.96 11.90 -15.53
N THR A 244 -23.69 11.60 -16.59
CA THR A 244 -24.21 12.61 -17.49
C THR A 244 -24.88 13.60 -16.58
N THR A 245 -24.24 14.73 -16.36
CA THR A 245 -24.85 15.88 -15.70
C THR A 245 -25.98 16.30 -16.62
N THR A 246 -27.12 15.62 -16.52
CA THR A 246 -28.36 16.08 -17.11
C THR A 246 -28.65 17.37 -16.36
N SER A 247 -28.25 18.46 -16.98
CA SER A 247 -28.70 19.80 -16.66
C SER A 247 -30.20 19.73 -16.44
N THR A 248 -30.62 19.87 -15.19
CA THR A 248 -32.00 20.00 -14.79
C THR A 248 -32.61 21.13 -15.63
N PRO A 249 -33.61 20.88 -16.49
CA PRO A 249 -34.40 21.98 -17.02
C PRO A 249 -35.29 22.45 -15.88
N THR A 250 -35.07 23.69 -15.45
CA THR A 250 -35.97 24.45 -14.60
C THR A 250 -37.37 24.41 -15.21
N THR A 251 -38.23 23.56 -14.67
CA THR A 251 -39.64 23.51 -15.07
C THR A 251 -40.41 24.49 -14.20
N THR A 252 -40.62 25.67 -14.75
CA THR A 252 -41.61 26.63 -14.28
C THR A 252 -42.98 25.97 -14.35
N ARG A 253 -43.65 25.98 -13.21
CA ARG A 253 -45.02 25.57 -12.95
C ARG A 253 -45.98 26.21 -13.96
N SER A 254 -46.62 25.41 -14.81
CA SER A 254 -47.88 25.80 -15.44
C SER A 254 -48.83 24.61 -15.47
N THR A 255 -49.98 24.83 -14.85
CA THR A 255 -51.06 23.89 -14.62
C THR A 255 -51.84 23.74 -15.92
N THR A 256 -51.90 22.54 -16.51
CA THR A 256 -52.99 22.18 -17.42
C THR A 256 -53.27 20.70 -17.31
N HIS A 257 -54.49 20.39 -16.86
CA HIS A 257 -55.06 19.05 -16.82
C HIS A 257 -55.15 18.45 -18.22
N VAL A 258 -54.53 17.29 -18.43
CA VAL A 258 -54.93 16.38 -19.50
C VAL A 258 -55.08 14.99 -18.89
N ARG A 259 -56.34 14.54 -18.74
CA ARG A 259 -56.69 13.13 -18.53
C ARG A 259 -56.46 12.40 -19.84
N ILE A 260 -55.54 11.44 -19.85
CA ILE A 260 -55.51 10.39 -20.87
C ILE A 260 -55.80 9.07 -20.14
N ILE A 261 -56.95 8.51 -20.46
CA ILE A 261 -57.38 7.15 -20.15
C ILE A 261 -56.91 6.26 -21.32
N VAL A 262 -56.86 4.95 -21.08
CA VAL A 262 -56.86 3.80 -22.05
C VAL A 262 -55.50 3.11 -22.17
N PRO A 263 -55.41 1.75 -22.27
CA PRO A 263 -56.04 0.70 -21.48
C PRO A 263 -55.01 -0.36 -20.99
N ALA A 264 -55.47 -1.30 -20.16
CA ALA A 264 -54.75 -2.54 -19.84
C ALA A 264 -54.96 -3.59 -20.93
N ASP A 265 -53.89 -4.24 -21.40
CA ASP A 265 -53.89 -5.70 -21.69
C ASP A 265 -52.48 -6.26 -22.01
N ARG A 266 -52.34 -7.57 -21.70
CA ARG A 266 -51.50 -8.60 -22.34
C ARG A 266 -50.00 -8.79 -22.01
N ARG A 267 -49.79 -9.77 -21.11
CA ARG A 267 -49.12 -11.09 -21.29
C ARG A 267 -47.73 -11.14 -21.95
N GLU A 268 -46.73 -11.61 -21.19
CA GLU A 268 -45.97 -12.84 -21.53
C GLU A 268 -45.04 -13.27 -20.38
N GLU A 269 -45.38 -14.39 -19.74
CA GLU A 269 -44.46 -15.20 -18.95
C GLU A 269 -43.59 -16.03 -19.90
N THR A 270 -42.27 -15.94 -19.76
CA THR A 270 -41.36 -16.94 -20.32
C THR A 270 -40.44 -17.47 -19.22
N HIS A 271 -40.79 -18.66 -18.73
CA HIS A 271 -39.89 -19.53 -17.99
C HIS A 271 -38.82 -20.08 -18.95
N ILE A 272 -37.55 -19.83 -18.66
CA ILE A 272 -36.43 -20.59 -19.23
C ILE A 272 -35.69 -21.27 -18.08
N THR A 273 -36.01 -22.55 -17.89
CA THR A 273 -35.22 -23.50 -17.11
C THR A 273 -34.16 -24.11 -18.02
N ASN A 274 -32.88 -23.75 -17.83
CA ASN A 274 -31.76 -24.51 -18.38
C ASN A 274 -31.02 -25.22 -17.24
N GLY A 275 -31.25 -26.53 -17.17
CA GLY A 275 -30.51 -27.44 -16.33
C GLY A 275 -29.14 -27.75 -16.94
N TYR A 276 -28.11 -27.59 -16.12
CA TYR A 276 -26.83 -28.29 -16.31
C TYR A 276 -26.53 -29.01 -15.00
N GLY A 277 -26.73 -30.33 -15.02
CA GLY A 277 -26.31 -31.21 -13.95
C GLY A 277 -24.79 -31.29 -13.90
N VAL A 278 -24.20 -30.67 -12.88
CA VAL A 278 -22.82 -30.95 -12.48
C VAL A 278 -22.90 -31.96 -11.35
N THR A 279 -22.55 -33.20 -11.64
CA THR A 279 -22.34 -34.26 -10.65
C THR A 279 -21.16 -33.87 -9.76
N LEU A 280 -21.46 -33.23 -8.63
CA LEU A 280 -20.52 -33.02 -7.54
C LEU A 280 -20.14 -34.38 -6.95
N LEU A 281 -18.89 -34.80 -7.16
CA LEU A 281 -18.33 -35.95 -6.46
C LEU A 281 -18.38 -35.69 -4.94
N PRO A 282 -18.75 -36.70 -4.14
CA PRO A 282 -18.89 -36.53 -2.70
C PRO A 282 -17.54 -36.16 -2.06
N PRO A 283 -17.55 -35.26 -1.06
CA PRO A 283 -16.34 -34.67 -0.47
C PRO A 283 -15.38 -35.70 0.14
N ARG A 284 -15.79 -36.95 0.35
CA ARG A 284 -14.95 -38.03 0.89
C ARG A 284 -13.87 -38.53 -0.09
N LEU A 285 -14.06 -38.38 -1.40
CA LEU A 285 -13.06 -38.82 -2.39
C LEU A 285 -11.94 -37.81 -2.62
N PHE A 286 -12.18 -36.52 -2.31
CA PHE A 286 -11.18 -35.47 -2.50
C PHE A 286 -10.04 -35.52 -1.46
N TYR A 287 -10.35 -35.95 -0.23
CA TYR A 287 -9.32 -36.10 0.80
C TYR A 287 -8.37 -37.25 0.51
N LEU A 288 -8.86 -38.37 -0.03
CA LEU A 288 -8.04 -39.56 -0.29
C LEU A 288 -6.96 -39.31 -1.36
N THR A 289 -7.26 -38.52 -2.39
CA THR A 289 -6.27 -38.20 -3.42
C THR A 289 -5.21 -37.21 -2.92
N PHE A 290 -5.60 -36.27 -2.06
CA PHE A 290 -4.67 -35.30 -1.48
C PHE A 290 -3.68 -35.97 -0.49
N PHE A 291 -4.16 -36.91 0.33
CA PHE A 291 -3.30 -37.68 1.22
C PHE A 291 -2.36 -38.62 0.46
N ALA A 292 -2.83 -39.27 -0.61
CA ALA A 292 -1.98 -40.16 -1.41
C ALA A 292 -0.81 -39.41 -2.07
N VAL A 293 -1.06 -38.23 -2.63
CA VAL A 293 -0.01 -37.40 -3.26
C VAL A 293 0.98 -36.88 -2.19
N SER A 294 0.48 -36.38 -1.06
CA SER A 294 1.33 -35.87 0.02
C SER A 294 2.21 -36.98 0.63
N PHE A 295 1.66 -38.19 0.79
CA PHE A 295 2.39 -39.34 1.31
C PHE A 295 3.45 -39.85 0.32
N TYR A 296 3.16 -39.82 -0.99
CA TYR A 296 4.13 -40.16 -2.03
C TYR A 296 5.34 -39.21 -2.02
N TYR A 297 5.12 -37.89 -1.90
CA TYR A 297 6.20 -36.91 -1.79
C TYR A 297 7.00 -37.03 -0.50
N LEU A 298 6.35 -37.33 0.63
CA LEU A 298 7.04 -37.55 1.90
C LEU A 298 7.95 -38.79 1.82
N MET A 299 7.46 -39.88 1.21
CA MET A 299 8.23 -41.11 1.06
C MET A 299 9.40 -40.95 0.08
N THR A 300 9.22 -40.22 -1.02
CA THR A 300 10.33 -39.91 -1.94
C THR A 300 11.36 -38.99 -1.27
N PHE A 301 10.95 -38.05 -0.42
CA PHE A 301 11.87 -37.20 0.32
C PHE A 301 12.69 -38.00 1.36
N LEU A 302 12.04 -38.92 2.08
CA LEU A 302 12.71 -39.81 3.04
C LEU A 302 13.66 -40.82 2.37
N SER A 303 13.34 -41.29 1.16
CA SER A 303 14.23 -42.19 0.40
C SER A 303 15.44 -41.47 -0.22
N SER A 304 15.43 -40.14 -0.30
CA SER A 304 16.48 -39.33 -0.95
C SER A 304 17.71 -39.05 -0.08
N GLY A 305 17.77 -39.60 1.14
CA GLY A 305 19.04 -39.87 1.85
C GLY A 305 20.02 -38.70 2.04
N THR A 306 19.57 -37.46 2.20
CA THR A 306 20.45 -36.27 2.34
C THR A 306 20.30 -35.53 3.67
N LEU A 307 20.02 -36.26 4.76
CA LEU A 307 20.16 -35.73 6.11
C LEU A 307 21.49 -36.22 6.72
N LYS A 308 22.56 -35.46 6.44
CA LYS A 308 23.76 -35.50 7.28
C LYS A 308 23.45 -34.74 8.56
N TRP A 309 23.37 -35.47 9.67
CA TRP A 309 23.34 -34.90 11.01
C TRP A 309 24.72 -34.35 11.35
N THR A 310 24.80 -33.05 11.61
CA THR A 310 25.87 -32.37 12.34
C THR A 310 25.22 -31.39 13.29
#